data_AF-A0A4Y7JJ80-F1
#
_entry.id   AF-A0A4Y7JJ80-F1
#
_cell.length_a   1.000
_cell.length_b   1.000
_cell.length_c   1.000
_cell.angle_alpha   90.00
_cell.angle_beta   90.00
_cell.angle_gamma   90.00
#
_symmetry.space_group_name_H-M   'P 1'
#
loop_
_entity.id
_entity.type
_entity.pdbx_description
1 polymer ?
#
loop_
_entity_poly.entity_id
_entity_poly.type
_entity_poly.pdbx_seq_one_letter_code
_entity_poly.pdbx_strand_id
1 'polypeptide(L)'
;MCKTLRVLNAVRNYEIGVPLSIQQYKLLTAPVLIGRLINAHQHLLALRISDYTGLSPEVVIMHWACAKITASPAIHDAALLEMLLDKLKLCKGISYAAVASQADKSGRRKLAAMLVEHEPRSSKQVPLLLSIGEEDTALMKATESESTAGVFWNDTGKTSGSGSIHHICADVALLLWKESWELGKNPMASRGSPLHGPRIKLIEKTHSLFAETKEHTFESKAAEEHARLLR
;
A
#
# COMPACT_ATOMS: atom_id res chain seq x y z
N MET A 1 -7.87 35.11 -10.93
CA MET A 1 -7.52 35.14 -12.37
C MET A 1 -6.03 34.96 -12.66
N CYS A 2 -5.11 35.61 -11.93
CA CYS A 2 -3.67 35.54 -12.24
C CYS A 2 -3.06 34.13 -12.11
N LYS A 3 -3.56 33.29 -11.19
CA LYS A 3 -3.05 31.92 -11.02
C LYS A 3 -3.25 31.06 -12.28
N THR A 4 -4.47 31.10 -12.85
CA THR A 4 -4.83 30.37 -14.07
C THR A 4 -4.00 30.77 -15.28
N LEU A 5 -3.76 32.07 -15.48
CA LEU A 5 -2.95 32.56 -16.59
C LEU A 5 -1.49 32.11 -16.49
N ARG A 6 -0.91 32.09 -15.27
CA ARG A 6 0.46 31.58 -15.07
C ARG A 6 0.57 30.08 -15.34
N VAL A 7 -0.41 29.28 -14.90
CA VAL A 7 -0.47 27.84 -15.21
C VAL A 7 -0.58 27.63 -16.72
N LEU A 8 -1.45 28.38 -17.41
CA LEU A 8 -1.59 28.30 -18.86
C LEU A 8 -0.31 28.69 -19.60
N ASN A 9 0.37 29.76 -19.18
CA ASN A 9 1.63 30.16 -19.79
C ASN A 9 2.73 29.11 -19.60
N ALA A 10 2.81 28.50 -18.41
CA ALA A 10 3.78 27.43 -18.15
C ALA A 10 3.53 26.22 -19.06
N VAL A 11 2.26 25.81 -19.22
CA VAL A 11 1.85 24.64 -20.00
C VAL A 11 1.93 24.87 -21.52
N ARG A 12 1.79 26.12 -21.97
CA ARG A 12 1.96 26.54 -23.37
C ARG A 12 3.41 26.70 -23.80
N ASN A 13 4.37 26.58 -22.87
CA ASN A 13 5.78 26.66 -23.22
C ASN A 13 6.13 25.57 -24.25
N TYR A 14 7.03 25.87 -25.19
CA TYR A 14 7.33 25.02 -26.33
C TYR A 14 7.86 23.63 -25.94
N GLU A 15 8.52 23.52 -24.78
CA GLU A 15 9.03 22.27 -24.23
C GLU A 15 7.92 21.31 -23.76
N ILE A 16 6.75 21.85 -23.37
CA ILE A 16 5.62 21.06 -22.87
C ILE A 16 4.57 20.86 -23.97
N GLY A 17 4.36 21.88 -24.80
CA GLY A 17 3.60 21.77 -26.04
C GLY A 17 2.10 21.49 -25.86
N VAL A 18 1.48 21.95 -24.76
CA VAL A 18 0.04 21.75 -24.52
C VAL A 18 -0.72 23.06 -24.81
N PRO A 19 -1.27 23.23 -26.04
CA PRO A 19 -2.04 24.41 -26.39
C PRO A 19 -3.43 24.34 -25.73
N LEU A 20 -3.61 25.08 -24.63
CA LEU A 20 -4.88 25.12 -23.91
C LEU A 20 -5.42 26.54 -23.84
N SER A 21 -6.68 26.76 -24.23
CA SER A 21 -7.39 28.03 -24.05
C SER A 21 -7.91 28.17 -22.62
N ILE A 22 -8.21 29.41 -22.18
CA ILE A 22 -8.74 29.62 -20.82
C ILE A 22 -10.14 29.03 -20.65
N GLN A 23 -10.95 29.01 -21.72
CA GLN A 23 -12.27 28.39 -21.71
C GLN A 23 -12.14 26.86 -21.59
N GLN A 24 -11.22 26.27 -22.33
CA GLN A 24 -10.92 24.84 -22.24
C GLN A 24 -10.41 24.46 -20.85
N TYR A 25 -9.54 25.26 -20.23
CA TYR A 25 -9.07 25.02 -18.87
C TYR A 25 -10.20 25.03 -17.83
N LYS A 26 -11.17 25.95 -17.98
CA LYS A 26 -12.33 26.00 -17.09
C LYS A 26 -13.19 24.75 -17.18
N LEU A 27 -13.36 24.21 -18.40
CA LEU A 27 -14.11 22.96 -18.62
C LEU A 27 -13.33 21.72 -18.17
N LEU A 28 -12.03 21.68 -18.45
CA LEU A 28 -11.17 20.54 -18.16
C LEU A 28 -10.88 20.41 -16.66
N THR A 29 -10.74 21.55 -15.97
CA THR A 29 -10.29 21.68 -14.57
C THR A 29 -8.81 21.39 -14.33
N ALA A 30 -8.28 21.92 -13.22
CA ALA A 30 -6.86 21.77 -12.84
C ALA A 30 -6.42 20.31 -12.58
N PRO A 31 -7.23 19.47 -11.90
CA PRO A 31 -6.86 18.07 -11.66
C PRO A 31 -6.67 17.26 -12.95
N VAL A 32 -7.52 17.45 -13.96
CA VAL A 32 -7.42 16.73 -15.24
C VAL A 32 -6.18 17.18 -16.02
N LEU A 33 -5.82 18.46 -15.94
CA LEU A 33 -4.58 18.95 -16.53
C LEU A 33 -3.36 18.30 -15.88
N ILE A 34 -3.33 18.21 -14.54
CA ILE A 34 -2.27 17.52 -13.81
C ILE A 34 -2.20 16.04 -14.24
N GLY A 35 -3.33 15.34 -14.36
CA GLY A 35 -3.36 13.96 -14.86
C GLY A 35 -2.74 13.81 -16.25
N ARG A 36 -3.01 14.74 -17.18
CA ARG A 36 -2.39 14.74 -18.51
C ARG A 36 -0.89 14.99 -18.46
N LEU A 37 -0.43 15.92 -17.61
CA LEU A 37 0.99 16.21 -17.43
C LEU A 37 1.73 15.01 -16.83
N ILE A 38 1.10 14.30 -15.88
CA ILE A 38 1.63 13.07 -15.29
C ILE A 38 1.81 11.99 -16.38
N ASN A 39 0.81 11.81 -17.25
CA ASN A 39 0.87 10.85 -18.36
C ASN A 39 1.92 11.24 -19.42
N ALA A 40 2.22 12.53 -19.57
CA ALA A 40 3.28 13.03 -20.43
C ALA A 40 4.68 12.97 -19.77
N HIS A 41 4.82 12.33 -18.61
CA HIS A 41 6.04 12.26 -17.80
C HIS A 41 6.60 13.62 -17.34
N GLN A 42 5.77 14.68 -17.33
CA GLN A 42 6.13 16.02 -16.87
C GLN A 42 5.86 16.20 -15.37
N HIS A 43 6.44 15.34 -14.53
CA HIS A 43 6.15 15.28 -13.08
C HIS A 43 6.57 16.54 -12.33
N LEU A 44 7.69 17.17 -12.69
CA LEU A 44 8.17 18.39 -12.03
C LEU A 44 7.21 19.56 -12.23
N LEU A 45 6.70 19.72 -13.45
CA LEU A 45 5.71 20.76 -13.76
C LEU A 45 4.38 20.47 -13.05
N ALA A 46 3.92 19.22 -13.10
CA ALA A 46 2.72 18.78 -12.42
C ALA A 46 2.79 19.08 -10.91
N LEU A 47 3.92 18.79 -10.26
CA LEU A 47 4.15 19.08 -8.84
C LEU A 47 4.04 20.59 -8.55
N ARG A 48 4.77 21.42 -9.32
CA ARG A 48 4.73 22.89 -9.16
C ARG A 48 3.33 23.46 -9.37
N ILE A 49 2.58 22.93 -10.34
CA ILE A 49 1.20 23.35 -10.58
C ILE A 49 0.28 22.91 -9.45
N SER A 50 0.42 21.68 -8.92
CA SER A 50 -0.33 21.20 -7.76
C SER A 50 -0.12 22.10 -6.56
N ASP A 51 1.13 22.39 -6.20
CA ASP A 51 1.47 23.28 -5.08
C ASP A 51 0.90 24.69 -5.29
N TYR A 52 0.98 25.21 -6.52
CA TYR A 52 0.51 26.56 -6.83
C TYR A 52 -1.03 26.69 -6.82
N THR A 53 -1.73 25.62 -7.19
CA THR A 53 -3.19 25.53 -7.17
C THR A 53 -3.75 25.08 -5.83
N GLY A 54 -2.91 24.57 -4.92
CA GLY A 54 -3.31 24.03 -3.62
C GLY A 54 -3.92 22.63 -3.70
N LEU A 55 -3.61 21.87 -4.75
CA LEU A 55 -4.04 20.48 -4.92
C LEU A 55 -3.02 19.53 -4.27
N SER A 56 -3.47 18.33 -3.89
CA SER A 56 -2.59 17.34 -3.27
C SER A 56 -1.53 16.84 -4.29
N PRO A 57 -0.24 16.93 -3.97
CA PRO A 57 0.84 16.42 -4.84
C PRO A 57 0.95 14.89 -4.80
N GLU A 58 0.17 14.21 -3.95
CA GLU A 58 0.23 12.77 -3.70
C GLU A 58 0.12 11.93 -4.98
N VAL A 59 -0.82 12.28 -5.86
CA VAL A 59 -1.05 11.56 -7.12
C VAL A 59 0.15 11.71 -8.07
N VAL A 60 0.77 12.89 -8.10
CA VAL A 60 1.94 13.18 -8.93
C VAL A 60 3.14 12.36 -8.46
N ILE A 61 3.39 12.34 -7.16
CA ILE A 61 4.55 11.65 -6.57
C ILE A 61 4.38 10.14 -6.67
N MET A 62 3.17 9.62 -6.42
CA MET A 62 2.87 8.19 -6.57
C MET A 62 3.12 7.74 -8.02
N HIS A 63 2.61 8.47 -9.01
CA HIS A 63 2.84 8.12 -10.41
C HIS A 63 4.32 8.29 -10.82
N TRP A 64 5.00 9.32 -10.32
CA TRP A 64 6.44 9.48 -10.55
C TRP A 64 7.23 8.28 -10.00
N ALA A 65 6.91 7.81 -8.79
CA ALA A 65 7.56 6.65 -8.18
C ALA A 65 7.36 5.40 -9.04
N CYS A 66 6.11 5.13 -9.45
CA CYS A 66 5.77 4.03 -10.35
C CYS A 66 6.53 4.13 -11.68
N ALA A 67 6.52 5.30 -12.32
CA ALA A 67 7.21 5.53 -13.59
C ALA A 67 8.73 5.37 -13.44
N LYS A 68 9.31 5.80 -12.30
CA LYS A 68 10.74 5.70 -12.03
C LYS A 68 11.18 4.24 -11.86
N ILE A 69 10.38 3.43 -11.16
CA ILE A 69 10.61 1.99 -10.99
C ILE A 69 10.59 1.28 -12.35
N THR A 70 9.58 1.56 -13.18
CA THR A 70 9.48 0.97 -14.53
C THR A 70 10.61 1.41 -15.45
N ALA A 71 10.98 2.69 -15.43
CA ALA A 71 11.99 3.26 -16.33
C ALA A 71 13.43 2.91 -15.98
N SER A 72 13.70 2.44 -14.75
CA SER A 72 15.07 2.24 -14.25
C SER A 72 15.35 0.80 -13.81
N PRO A 73 15.28 -0.21 -14.70
CA PRO A 73 15.57 -1.60 -14.35
C PRO A 73 17.06 -1.86 -14.03
N ALA A 74 17.96 -0.95 -14.41
CA ALA A 74 19.40 -1.09 -14.20
C ALA A 74 19.91 -0.56 -12.85
N ILE A 75 19.11 0.24 -12.12
CA ILE A 75 19.54 0.82 -10.83
C ILE A 75 19.37 -0.22 -9.74
N HIS A 76 20.38 -0.36 -8.87
CA HIS A 76 20.34 -1.19 -7.67
C HIS A 76 19.20 -0.79 -6.74
N ASP A 77 18.50 -1.78 -6.17
CA ASP A 77 17.29 -1.57 -5.38
C ASP A 77 17.49 -0.64 -4.17
N ALA A 78 18.64 -0.71 -3.49
CA ALA A 78 18.95 0.14 -2.34
C ALA A 78 19.02 1.64 -2.69
N ALA A 79 19.72 1.98 -3.78
CA ALA A 79 19.82 3.37 -4.24
C ALA A 79 18.48 3.91 -4.74
N LEU A 80 17.67 3.05 -5.39
CA LEU A 80 16.33 3.41 -5.81
C LEU A 80 15.41 3.65 -4.60
N LEU A 81 15.52 2.83 -3.56
CA LEU A 81 14.77 3.00 -2.32
C LEU A 81 15.08 4.34 -1.65
N GLU A 82 16.35 4.69 -1.47
CA GLU A 82 16.74 5.96 -0.85
C GLU A 82 16.16 7.16 -1.62
N MET A 83 16.29 7.17 -2.95
CA MET A 83 15.70 8.22 -3.78
C MET A 83 14.18 8.31 -3.65
N LEU A 84 13.50 7.18 -3.57
CA LEU A 84 12.05 7.14 -3.40
C LEU A 84 11.67 7.66 -2.01
N LEU A 85 12.30 7.16 -0.95
CA LEU A 85 12.06 7.57 0.43
C LEU A 85 12.30 9.06 0.63
N ASP A 86 13.37 9.61 0.07
CA ASP A 86 13.68 11.03 0.19
C ASP A 86 12.62 11.92 -0.45
N LYS A 87 11.94 11.48 -1.52
CA LYS A 87 10.83 12.22 -2.12
C LYS A 87 9.49 11.96 -1.43
N LEU A 88 9.27 10.74 -0.96
CA LEU A 88 8.02 10.33 -0.30
C LEU A 88 7.89 10.93 1.10
N LYS A 89 9.00 11.09 1.84
CA LYS A 89 9.05 11.75 3.17
C LYS A 89 8.52 13.18 3.17
N LEU A 90 8.60 13.89 2.04
CA LEU A 90 8.06 15.25 1.94
C LEU A 90 6.52 15.30 1.98
N CYS A 91 5.83 14.16 1.80
CA CYS A 91 4.38 14.11 1.73
C CYS A 91 3.81 13.11 2.75
N LYS A 92 3.25 13.64 3.83
CA LYS A 92 2.76 12.90 5.01
C LYS A 92 1.53 11.99 4.76
N GLY A 93 1.02 11.93 3.52
CA GLY A 93 -0.21 11.18 3.18
C GLY A 93 -0.02 10.06 2.15
N ILE A 94 1.20 9.83 1.64
CA ILE A 94 1.40 8.86 0.56
C ILE A 94 1.34 7.43 1.12
N SER A 95 0.58 6.57 0.44
CA SER A 95 0.59 5.13 0.70
C SER A 95 1.72 4.47 -0.10
N TYR A 96 2.76 4.02 0.59
CA TYR A 96 3.86 3.22 0.05
C TYR A 96 3.35 1.87 -0.49
N ALA A 97 2.21 1.39 0.03
CA ALA A 97 1.57 0.16 -0.42
C ALA A 97 1.30 0.11 -1.93
N ALA A 98 0.81 1.21 -2.52
CA ALA A 98 0.54 1.27 -3.96
C ALA A 98 1.83 1.23 -4.79
N VAL A 99 2.89 1.87 -4.32
CA VAL A 99 4.20 1.89 -4.97
C VAL A 99 4.87 0.51 -4.89
N ALA A 100 4.77 -0.16 -3.74
CA ALA A 100 5.28 -1.51 -3.54
C ALA A 100 4.54 -2.55 -4.41
N SER A 101 3.21 -2.45 -4.55
CA SER A 101 2.46 -3.29 -5.51
C SER A 101 2.93 -3.10 -6.95
N GLN A 102 3.26 -1.87 -7.34
CA GLN A 102 3.81 -1.61 -8.68
C GLN A 102 5.25 -2.13 -8.83
N ALA A 103 6.06 -2.09 -7.78
CA ALA A 103 7.41 -2.66 -7.77
C ALA A 103 7.37 -4.18 -7.95
N ASP A 104 6.43 -4.86 -7.29
CA ASP A 104 6.20 -6.30 -7.45
C ASP A 104 5.77 -6.66 -8.87
N LYS A 105 4.80 -5.94 -9.44
CA LYS A 105 4.39 -6.10 -10.85
C LYS A 105 5.53 -5.89 -11.84
N SER A 106 6.51 -5.07 -11.46
CA SER A 106 7.71 -4.80 -12.27
C SER A 106 8.81 -5.85 -12.07
N GLY A 107 8.56 -6.91 -11.28
CA GLY A 107 9.48 -8.02 -11.00
C GLY A 107 10.49 -7.74 -9.90
N ARG A 108 10.41 -6.59 -9.21
CA ARG A 108 11.35 -6.16 -8.16
C ARG A 108 10.81 -6.47 -6.77
N ARG A 109 10.65 -7.76 -6.46
CA ARG A 109 10.11 -8.23 -5.16
C ARG A 109 10.89 -7.73 -3.95
N LYS A 110 12.23 -7.72 -4.03
CA LYS A 110 13.10 -7.22 -2.94
C LYS A 110 12.86 -5.75 -2.64
N LEU A 111 12.76 -4.92 -3.67
CA LEU A 111 12.42 -3.50 -3.52
C LEU A 111 11.01 -3.32 -2.94
N ALA A 112 10.05 -4.13 -3.38
CA ALA A 112 8.69 -4.10 -2.86
C ALA A 112 8.69 -4.39 -1.35
N ALA A 113 9.35 -5.47 -0.90
CA ALA A 113 9.47 -5.81 0.51
C ALA A 113 10.08 -4.67 1.35
N MET A 114 11.19 -4.07 0.90
CA MET A 114 11.81 -2.94 1.58
C MET A 114 10.90 -1.71 1.66
N LEU A 115 10.11 -1.42 0.61
CA LEU A 115 9.14 -0.33 0.63
C LEU A 115 8.00 -0.58 1.61
N VAL A 116 7.58 -1.85 1.78
CA VAL A 116 6.50 -2.22 2.70
C VAL A 116 6.92 -2.05 4.16
N GLU A 117 8.18 -2.31 4.51
CA GLU A 117 8.69 -2.07 5.87
C GLU A 117 8.59 -0.62 6.32
N HIS A 118 8.58 0.33 5.38
CA HIS A 118 8.45 1.75 5.65
C HIS A 118 6.99 2.25 5.71
N GLU A 119 6.00 1.40 5.43
CA GLU A 119 4.58 1.78 5.56
C GLU A 119 4.19 1.82 7.06
N PRO A 120 3.71 2.97 7.59
CA PRO A 120 3.34 3.10 9.00
C PRO A 120 2.06 2.35 9.40
N ARG A 121 1.33 1.77 8.43
CA ARG A 121 0.06 1.07 8.63
C ARG A 121 0.25 -0.43 8.45
N SER A 122 0.38 -1.15 9.57
CA SER A 122 0.43 -2.62 9.61
C SER A 122 -0.74 -3.28 8.87
N SER A 123 -1.93 -2.69 8.92
CA SER A 123 -3.14 -3.20 8.25
C SER A 123 -3.08 -3.21 6.72
N LYS A 124 -2.25 -2.35 6.12
CA LYS A 124 -2.00 -2.35 4.67
C LYS A 124 -0.72 -3.09 4.29
N GLN A 125 0.19 -3.25 5.25
CA GLN A 125 1.45 -3.94 5.09
C GLN A 125 1.27 -5.45 4.97
N VAL A 126 0.45 -6.07 5.84
CA VAL A 126 0.32 -7.54 5.88
C VAL A 126 -0.31 -8.12 4.60
N PRO A 127 -1.46 -7.61 4.08
CA PRO A 127 -2.02 -8.10 2.81
C PRO A 127 -1.07 -7.90 1.64
N LEU A 128 -0.29 -6.83 1.66
CA LEU A 128 0.65 -6.52 0.60
C LEU A 128 1.88 -7.45 0.63
N LEU A 129 2.43 -7.77 1.80
CA LEU A 129 3.51 -8.75 1.94
C LEU A 129 3.06 -10.14 1.45
N LEU A 130 1.82 -10.53 1.72
CA LEU A 130 1.23 -11.75 1.18
C LEU A 130 1.11 -11.71 -0.34
N SER A 131 0.65 -10.58 -0.90
CA SER A 131 0.57 -10.41 -2.36
C SER A 131 1.94 -10.46 -3.06
N ILE A 132 3.01 -10.04 -2.37
CA ILE A 132 4.40 -10.08 -2.86
C ILE A 132 5.00 -11.50 -2.75
N GLY A 133 4.34 -12.41 -2.01
CA GLY A 133 4.79 -13.78 -1.78
C GLY A 133 5.80 -13.92 -0.64
N GLU A 134 5.95 -12.89 0.20
CA GLU A 134 6.86 -12.86 1.35
C GLU A 134 6.09 -13.25 2.63
N GLU A 135 5.51 -14.45 2.64
CA GLU A 135 4.59 -14.92 3.68
C GLU A 135 5.26 -15.05 5.05
N ASP A 136 6.52 -15.48 5.12
CA ASP A 136 7.27 -15.60 6.37
C ASP A 136 7.52 -14.23 7.03
N THR A 137 7.80 -13.20 6.23
CA THR A 137 7.93 -11.83 6.75
C THR A 137 6.57 -11.23 7.10
N ALA A 138 5.51 -11.55 6.33
CA ALA A 138 4.14 -11.16 6.66
C ALA A 138 3.71 -11.73 8.02
N LEU A 139 4.07 -13.00 8.27
CA LEU A 139 3.76 -13.70 9.51
C LEU A 139 4.57 -13.14 10.69
N MET A 140 5.88 -12.88 10.49
CA MET A 140 6.71 -12.20 11.48
C MET A 140 6.20 -10.79 11.80
N LYS A 141 5.76 -10.01 10.81
CA LYS A 141 5.21 -8.67 11.04
C LYS A 141 3.85 -8.70 11.73
N ALA A 142 3.05 -9.72 11.46
CA ALA A 142 1.81 -9.97 12.22
C ALA A 142 2.12 -10.30 13.69
N THR A 143 3.15 -11.11 13.99
CA THR A 143 3.55 -11.42 15.38
C THR A 143 4.33 -10.27 16.06
N GLU A 144 5.00 -9.39 15.32
CA GLU A 144 5.58 -8.16 15.88
C GLU A 144 4.50 -7.16 16.30
N SER A 145 3.38 -7.13 15.59
CA SER A 145 2.19 -6.39 16.02
C SER A 145 1.56 -6.95 17.31
N GLU A 146 1.69 -8.27 17.52
CA GLU A 146 1.31 -9.00 18.75
C GLU A 146 2.27 -8.67 19.93
N SER A 147 3.56 -8.53 19.68
CA SER A 147 4.57 -8.27 20.75
C SER A 147 4.70 -6.80 21.15
N THR A 148 4.49 -5.86 20.24
CA THR A 148 4.36 -4.42 20.62
C THR A 148 3.15 -4.21 21.54
N ALA A 149 2.11 -5.03 21.39
CA ALA A 149 0.96 -5.04 22.31
C ALA A 149 1.31 -5.70 23.65
N GLY A 150 1.96 -6.87 23.66
CA GLY A 150 2.29 -7.60 24.89
C GLY A 150 3.19 -6.82 25.88
N VAL A 151 4.13 -6.02 25.38
CA VAL A 151 5.00 -5.19 26.24
C VAL A 151 4.23 -4.00 26.83
N PHE A 152 3.29 -3.40 26.10
CA PHE A 152 2.44 -2.32 26.62
C PHE A 152 1.40 -2.82 27.64
N TRP A 153 0.91 -4.05 27.44
CA TRP A 153 -0.05 -4.73 28.33
C TRP A 153 0.54 -5.02 29.72
N ASN A 154 1.83 -5.33 29.82
CA ASN A 154 2.46 -5.65 31.11
C ASN A 154 2.81 -4.42 31.96
N ASP A 155 3.05 -3.25 31.34
CA ASP A 155 3.49 -2.05 32.06
C ASP A 155 2.37 -1.05 32.41
N THR A 156 1.22 -1.08 31.72
CA THR A 156 0.15 -0.12 31.99
C THR A 156 -1.20 -0.79 32.22
N GLY A 157 -1.45 -1.18 33.47
CA GLY A 157 -2.74 -1.67 33.95
C GLY A 157 -3.88 -0.64 33.94
N LYS A 158 -4.05 0.14 32.85
CA LYS A 158 -5.20 1.03 32.64
C LYS A 158 -5.67 1.02 31.18
N THR A 159 -6.84 0.41 31.04
CA THR A 159 -7.75 0.39 29.90
C THR A 159 -8.12 1.80 29.42
N SER A 160 -7.71 2.19 28.21
CA SER A 160 -8.41 3.23 27.43
C SER A 160 -8.01 3.28 25.94
N GLY A 161 -6.90 2.66 25.53
CA GLY A 161 -6.53 2.46 24.11
C GLY A 161 -6.78 1.06 23.54
N SER A 162 -7.26 0.12 24.37
CA SER A 162 -7.37 -1.32 24.05
C SER A 162 -8.36 -1.64 22.93
N GLY A 163 -9.46 -0.88 22.80
CA GLY A 163 -10.50 -1.17 21.82
C GLY A 163 -10.05 -0.97 20.37
N SER A 164 -9.30 0.08 20.07
CA SER A 164 -8.85 0.36 18.71
C SER A 164 -7.79 -0.64 18.23
N ILE A 165 -6.92 -1.12 19.12
CA ILE A 165 -5.81 -2.00 18.76
C ILE A 165 -6.27 -3.45 18.60
N HIS A 166 -7.18 -3.92 19.46
CA HIS A 166 -7.82 -5.24 19.29
C HIS A 166 -8.70 -5.28 18.04
N HIS A 167 -9.42 -4.20 17.74
CA HIS A 167 -10.19 -4.07 16.50
C HIS A 167 -9.28 -4.12 15.27
N ILE A 168 -8.12 -3.45 15.29
CA ILE A 168 -7.15 -3.51 14.18
C ILE A 168 -6.57 -4.92 14.01
N CYS A 169 -6.30 -5.64 15.10
CA CYS A 169 -5.78 -7.01 15.03
C CYS A 169 -6.82 -7.98 14.46
N ALA A 170 -8.07 -7.86 14.91
CA ALA A 170 -9.20 -8.63 14.37
C ALA A 170 -9.49 -8.28 12.90
N ASP A 171 -9.43 -7.00 12.52
CA ASP A 171 -9.60 -6.56 11.12
C ASP A 171 -8.53 -7.16 10.21
N VAL A 172 -7.26 -7.19 10.67
CA VAL A 172 -6.16 -7.83 9.95
C VAL A 172 -6.39 -9.33 9.84
N ALA A 173 -6.77 -10.01 10.93
CA ALA A 173 -7.07 -11.43 10.90
C ALA A 173 -8.25 -11.76 9.95
N LEU A 174 -9.24 -10.89 9.87
CA LEU A 174 -10.41 -11.06 9.00
C LEU A 174 -10.08 -10.83 7.53
N LEU A 175 -9.22 -9.85 7.24
CA LEU A 175 -8.65 -9.64 5.91
C LEU A 175 -7.82 -10.85 5.46
N LEU A 176 -6.95 -11.37 6.32
CA LEU A 176 -6.13 -12.55 6.06
C LEU A 176 -6.97 -13.79 5.76
N TRP A 177 -8.00 -14.04 6.58
CA TRP A 177 -8.91 -15.17 6.37
C TRP A 177 -9.68 -15.04 5.06
N LYS A 178 -10.17 -13.84 4.73
CA LYS A 178 -10.91 -13.56 3.49
C LYS A 178 -10.02 -13.69 2.25
N GLU A 179 -8.81 -13.17 2.29
CA GLU A 179 -7.84 -13.28 1.19
C GLU A 179 -7.45 -14.75 0.95
N SER A 180 -7.20 -15.51 2.02
CA SER A 180 -6.98 -16.95 1.93
C SER A 180 -8.18 -17.70 1.33
N TRP A 181 -9.41 -17.28 1.64
CA TRP A 181 -10.63 -17.88 1.11
C TRP A 181 -10.77 -17.63 -0.39
N GLU A 182 -10.49 -16.40 -0.85
CA GLU A 182 -10.48 -16.06 -2.28
C GLU A 182 -9.38 -16.80 -3.04
N LEU A 183 -8.18 -16.95 -2.45
CA LEU A 183 -7.11 -17.77 -3.01
C LEU A 183 -7.53 -19.25 -3.14
N GLY A 184 -8.35 -19.76 -2.21
CA GLY A 184 -8.90 -21.12 -2.28
C GLY A 184 -9.80 -21.38 -3.50
N LYS A 185 -10.41 -20.33 -4.07
CA LYS A 185 -11.21 -20.44 -5.30
C LYS A 185 -10.37 -20.53 -6.57
N ASN A 186 -9.08 -20.16 -6.51
CA ASN A 186 -8.17 -20.25 -7.65
C ASN A 186 -7.63 -21.68 -7.82
N PRO A 187 -7.80 -22.31 -9.00
CA PRO A 187 -7.35 -23.69 -9.25
C PRO A 187 -5.83 -23.88 -9.09
N MET A 188 -5.04 -22.81 -9.27
CA MET A 188 -3.58 -22.81 -9.13
C MET A 188 -3.08 -22.78 -7.68
N ALA A 189 -3.93 -22.47 -6.71
CA ALA A 189 -3.63 -22.49 -5.27
C ALA A 189 -4.25 -23.73 -4.58
N SER A 190 -4.47 -24.80 -5.36
CA SER A 190 -5.03 -26.07 -4.90
C SER A 190 -4.01 -26.92 -4.11
N ARG A 191 -4.49 -28.05 -3.54
CA ARG A 191 -3.67 -28.99 -2.76
C ARG A 191 -2.42 -29.38 -3.54
N GLY A 192 -1.25 -29.21 -2.91
CA GLY A 192 0.05 -29.51 -3.53
C GLY A 192 0.78 -28.32 -4.13
N SER A 193 0.19 -27.12 -4.15
CA SER A 193 0.93 -25.89 -4.45
C SER A 193 1.97 -25.58 -3.36
N PRO A 194 3.14 -24.98 -3.68
CA PRO A 194 4.12 -24.56 -2.68
C PRO A 194 3.55 -23.61 -1.61
N LEU A 195 2.46 -22.92 -1.95
CA LEU A 195 1.74 -21.96 -1.10
C LEU A 195 0.73 -22.63 -0.15
N HIS A 196 0.48 -23.94 -0.29
CA HIS A 196 -0.58 -24.63 0.45
C HIS A 196 -0.29 -24.77 1.96
N GLY A 197 0.94 -25.17 2.31
CA GLY A 197 1.34 -25.35 3.71
C GLY A 197 1.40 -24.04 4.50
N PRO A 198 2.07 -22.99 3.98
CA PRO A 198 2.06 -21.66 4.61
C PRO A 198 0.65 -21.09 4.81
N ARG A 199 -0.25 -21.28 3.85
CA ARG A 199 -1.65 -20.82 3.94
C ARG A 199 -2.41 -21.46 5.11
N ILE A 200 -2.21 -22.76 5.35
CA ILE A 200 -2.83 -23.46 6.48
C ILE A 200 -2.32 -22.88 7.81
N LYS A 201 -1.00 -22.66 7.93
CA LYS A 201 -0.39 -22.05 9.13
C LYS A 201 -0.94 -20.64 9.39
N LEU A 202 -1.15 -19.86 8.33
CA LEU A 202 -1.73 -18.52 8.43
C LEU A 202 -3.16 -18.56 8.97
N ILE A 203 -4.00 -19.49 8.48
CA ILE A 203 -5.38 -19.63 8.95
C ILE A 203 -5.42 -20.08 10.42
N GLU A 204 -4.58 -21.03 10.82
CA GLU A 204 -4.48 -21.47 12.21
C GLU A 204 -4.07 -20.34 13.15
N LYS A 205 -3.14 -19.48 12.70
CA LYS A 205 -2.75 -18.30 13.46
C LYS A 205 -3.89 -17.27 13.52
N THR A 206 -4.66 -17.05 12.44
CA THR A 206 -5.88 -16.21 12.52
C THR A 206 -6.93 -16.76 13.48
N HIS A 207 -7.11 -18.08 13.54
CA HIS A 207 -7.99 -18.70 14.52
C HIS A 207 -7.55 -18.40 15.97
N SER A 208 -6.25 -18.52 16.26
CA SER A 208 -5.71 -18.17 17.58
C SER A 208 -5.94 -16.70 17.94
N LEU A 209 -5.80 -15.78 16.97
CA LEU A 209 -6.06 -14.35 17.19
C LEU A 209 -7.54 -14.07 17.49
N PHE A 210 -8.46 -14.70 16.77
CA PHE A 210 -9.89 -14.55 17.04
C PHE A 210 -10.31 -15.20 18.36
N ALA A 211 -9.64 -16.28 18.79
CA ALA A 211 -9.95 -16.97 20.04
C ALA A 211 -9.64 -16.12 21.29
N GLU A 212 -8.69 -15.19 21.20
CA GLU A 212 -8.37 -14.25 22.28
C GLU A 212 -9.44 -13.17 22.49
N THR A 213 -10.21 -12.85 21.44
CA THR A 213 -11.29 -11.86 21.47
C THR A 213 -12.67 -12.52 21.58
N LYS A 214 -13.40 -12.25 22.67
CA LYS A 214 -14.78 -12.78 22.87
C LYS A 214 -15.79 -12.31 21.82
N GLU A 215 -15.49 -11.26 21.07
CA GLU A 215 -16.36 -10.70 20.02
C GLU A 215 -16.34 -11.52 18.72
N HIS A 216 -15.26 -12.27 18.43
CA HIS A 216 -15.05 -12.95 17.14
C HIS A 216 -15.13 -14.48 17.22
N THR A 217 -16.02 -15.00 18.08
CA THR A 217 -16.15 -16.45 18.30
C THR A 217 -16.65 -17.22 17.07
N PHE A 218 -17.45 -16.56 16.21
CA PHE A 218 -17.92 -17.15 14.96
C PHE A 218 -16.79 -17.25 13.93
N GLU A 219 -16.04 -16.16 13.75
CA GLU A 219 -14.90 -16.06 12.83
C GLU A 219 -13.77 -16.99 13.25
N SER A 220 -13.54 -17.14 14.56
CA SER A 220 -12.61 -18.13 15.11
C SER A 220 -12.97 -19.55 14.66
N LYS A 221 -14.22 -20.00 14.86
CA LYS A 221 -14.67 -21.33 14.45
C LYS A 221 -14.67 -21.51 12.93
N ALA A 222 -15.02 -20.46 12.18
CA ALA A 222 -15.00 -20.49 10.73
C ALA A 222 -13.57 -20.60 10.16
N ALA A 223 -12.59 -19.95 10.80
CA ALA A 223 -11.17 -20.10 10.46
C ALA A 223 -10.66 -21.52 10.78
N GLU A 224 -11.04 -22.10 11.92
CA GLU A 224 -10.69 -23.48 12.29
C GLU A 224 -11.20 -24.50 11.26
N GLU A 225 -12.48 -24.41 10.90
CA GLU A 225 -13.08 -25.29 9.89
C GLU A 225 -12.46 -25.06 8.51
N HIS A 226 -12.10 -23.82 8.16
CA HIS A 226 -11.39 -23.54 6.90
C HIS A 226 -10.01 -24.20 6.88
N ALA A 227 -9.21 -24.10 7.94
CA ALA A 227 -7.92 -24.80 8.04
C ALA A 227 -8.10 -26.32 7.91
N ARG A 228 -9.15 -26.87 8.51
CA ARG A 228 -9.50 -28.29 8.44
C ARG A 228 -9.87 -28.73 7.02
N LEU A 229 -10.60 -27.92 6.27
CA LEU A 229 -10.98 -28.20 4.87
C LEU A 229 -9.79 -28.14 3.90
N LEU A 230 -8.75 -27.38 4.24
CA LEU A 230 -7.55 -27.29 3.42
C LEU A 230 -6.59 -28.46 3.62
N ARG A 231 -6.60 -29.12 4.78
CA ARG A 231 -5.86 -30.36 5.03
C ARG A 231 -6.44 -31.52 4.19
#